data_AF-A0A914E6T1-F1
#
_entry.id   AF-A0A914E6T1-F1
#
_cell.length_a   1.000
_cell.length_b   1.000
_cell.length_c   1.000
_cell.angle_alpha   90.00
_cell.angle_beta   90.00
_cell.angle_gamma   90.00
#
_symmetry.space_group_name_H-M   'P 1'
#
loop_
_entity.id
_entity.type
_entity.pdbx_description
1 polymer ?
#
loop_
_entity_poly.entity_id
_entity_poly.type
_entity_poly.pdbx_seq_one_letter_code
_entity_poly.pdbx_strand_id
1 'polypeptide(L)'
;MKNYAEQYHKETSVGLSENLSKTDRFVMYKTGPVLWVNHGMGIPSLSICLQECIKLMYYAETTDVTFMRLGTSGGLGVEPGTVVISTGAINEFLKPEYIQAVLGKKVKHDAILDKALSDELYECRRFVNTPVEKGITMGTDCFFEGQARLDGPFCDYSSEDATAFLRKLYELGVRNVEMECNCFAAITYRAGIRSTVL
;
A
#
# COMPACT_ATOMS: atom_id res chain seq x y z
N MET A 1 -7.59 10.79 -4.49
CA MET A 1 -7.40 10.35 -5.89
C MET A 1 -7.73 11.41 -6.92
N LYS A 2 -8.90 12.07 -6.88
CA LYS A 2 -9.21 13.20 -7.78
C LYS A 2 -8.06 14.24 -7.87
N ASN A 3 -7.56 14.70 -6.72
CA ASN A 3 -6.48 15.68 -6.68
C ASN A 3 -5.19 15.18 -7.36
N TYR A 4 -4.85 13.89 -7.25
CA TYR A 4 -3.70 13.32 -7.95
C TYR A 4 -3.91 13.32 -9.47
N ALA A 5 -5.11 12.96 -9.92
CA ALA A 5 -5.47 13.00 -11.34
C ALA A 5 -5.44 14.44 -11.89
N GLU A 6 -6.00 15.40 -11.16
CA GLU A 6 -5.98 16.82 -11.54
C GLU A 6 -4.56 17.40 -11.56
N GLN A 7 -3.74 17.07 -10.55
CA GLN A 7 -2.35 17.50 -10.50
C GLN A 7 -1.53 16.92 -11.66
N TYR A 8 -1.67 15.62 -11.93
CA TYR A 8 -0.98 14.97 -13.03
C TYR A 8 -1.41 15.55 -14.39
N HIS A 9 -2.71 15.80 -14.58
CA HIS A 9 -3.23 16.51 -15.75
C HIS A 9 -2.58 17.89 -15.91
N LYS A 10 -2.51 18.67 -14.82
CA LYS A 10 -1.91 20.01 -14.83
C LYS A 10 -0.42 19.98 -15.20
N GLU A 11 0.33 19.00 -14.71
CA GLU A 11 1.77 18.88 -14.96
C GLU A 11 2.11 18.36 -16.36
N THR A 12 1.26 17.48 -16.91
CA THR A 12 1.56 16.77 -18.18
C THR A 12 0.70 17.21 -19.36
N SER A 13 -0.36 18.00 -19.12
CA SER A 13 -1.36 18.41 -20.11
C SER A 13 -2.10 17.26 -20.81
N VAL A 14 -2.04 16.02 -20.30
CA VAL A 14 -2.79 14.87 -20.85
C VAL A 14 -4.24 14.89 -20.40
N GLY A 15 -5.19 14.52 -21.27
CA GLY A 15 -6.62 14.60 -20.97
C GLY A 15 -7.05 13.85 -19.70
N LEU A 16 -7.87 14.50 -18.87
CA LEU A 16 -8.48 14.00 -17.64
C LEU A 16 -9.93 13.59 -17.89
N SER A 17 -10.31 12.39 -17.50
CA SER A 17 -11.71 11.95 -17.50
C SER A 17 -12.51 12.53 -16.32
N GLU A 18 -13.83 12.51 -16.45
CA GLU A 18 -14.71 12.55 -15.27
C GLU A 18 -14.54 11.31 -14.38
N ASN A 19 -15.25 11.24 -13.26
CA ASN A 19 -15.29 10.04 -12.44
C ASN A 19 -16.00 8.90 -13.21
N LEU A 20 -15.27 7.82 -13.49
CA LEU A 20 -15.73 6.68 -14.25
C LEU A 20 -16.62 5.74 -13.41
N SER A 21 -16.58 5.86 -12.08
CA SER A 21 -17.41 5.08 -11.17
C SER A 21 -18.83 5.64 -11.08
N LYS A 22 -19.82 4.74 -11.08
CA LYS A 22 -21.25 5.06 -10.89
C LYS A 22 -21.76 4.81 -9.47
N THR A 23 -20.85 4.52 -8.54
CA THR A 23 -21.16 4.23 -7.13
C THR A 23 -20.30 5.09 -6.22
N ASP A 24 -20.63 5.11 -4.93
CA ASP A 24 -19.93 5.84 -3.89
C ASP A 24 -18.78 5.05 -3.23
N ARG A 25 -18.69 3.73 -3.47
CA ARG A 25 -17.66 2.86 -2.86
C ARG A 25 -16.25 3.24 -3.28
N PHE A 26 -16.05 3.37 -4.58
CA PHE A 26 -14.78 3.76 -5.17
C PHE A 26 -14.99 4.81 -6.25
N VAL A 27 -14.04 5.72 -6.40
CA VAL A 27 -13.93 6.69 -7.47
C VAL A 27 -12.77 6.31 -8.37
N MET A 28 -12.92 6.55 -9.67
CA MET A 28 -11.95 6.17 -10.68
C MET A 28 -11.79 7.31 -11.68
N TYR A 29 -10.56 7.77 -11.90
CA TYR A 29 -10.22 8.81 -12.88
C TYR A 29 -9.13 8.30 -13.80
N LYS A 30 -9.12 8.72 -15.06
CA LYS A 30 -8.09 8.37 -16.02
C LYS A 30 -7.43 9.64 -16.57
N THR A 31 -6.10 9.68 -16.57
CA THR A 31 -5.30 10.75 -17.21
C THR A 31 -4.26 10.14 -18.12
N GLY A 32 -4.45 10.25 -19.44
CA GLY A 32 -3.56 9.60 -20.40
C GLY A 32 -3.44 8.08 -20.11
N PRO A 33 -2.24 7.52 -19.89
CA PRO A 33 -2.05 6.11 -19.56
C PRO A 33 -2.26 5.75 -18.09
N VAL A 34 -2.54 6.73 -17.21
CA VAL A 34 -2.63 6.49 -15.75
C VAL A 34 -4.09 6.36 -15.31
N LEU A 35 -4.37 5.32 -14.51
CA LEU A 35 -5.66 5.10 -13.86
C LEU A 35 -5.52 5.35 -12.35
N TRP A 36 -6.37 6.21 -11.80
CA TRP A 36 -6.38 6.63 -10.41
C TRP A 36 -7.61 6.08 -9.70
N VAL A 37 -7.42 5.21 -8.71
CA VAL A 37 -8.52 4.54 -8.00
C VAL A 37 -8.30 4.66 -6.50
N ASN A 38 -9.32 5.09 -5.74
CA ASN A 38 -9.24 5.00 -4.27
C ASN A 38 -9.63 3.58 -3.85
N HIS A 39 -9.18 3.15 -2.67
CA HIS A 39 -9.47 1.80 -2.20
C HIS A 39 -10.01 1.75 -0.76
N GLY A 40 -10.39 2.90 -0.18
CA GLY A 40 -10.80 2.98 1.22
C GLY A 40 -9.67 2.62 2.20
N MET A 41 -10.02 1.99 3.33
CA MET A 41 -9.07 1.57 4.36
C MET A 41 -9.21 0.07 4.65
N GLY A 42 -8.08 -0.56 4.95
CA GLY A 42 -7.94 -1.95 5.33
C GLY A 42 -7.91 -2.93 4.15
N ILE A 43 -7.32 -4.09 4.44
CA ILE A 43 -7.23 -5.24 3.54
C ILE A 43 -8.56 -5.60 2.85
N PRO A 44 -9.71 -5.67 3.54
CA PRO A 44 -10.97 -6.06 2.89
C PRO A 44 -11.39 -5.09 1.78
N SER A 45 -11.30 -3.78 2.03
CA SER A 45 -11.67 -2.75 1.06
C SER A 45 -10.72 -2.75 -0.14
N LEU A 46 -9.41 -2.81 0.11
CA LEU A 46 -8.41 -2.88 -0.95
C LEU A 46 -8.57 -4.13 -1.82
N SER A 47 -8.81 -5.29 -1.22
CA SER A 47 -8.89 -6.56 -1.96
C SER A 47 -9.99 -6.55 -3.02
N ILE A 48 -11.15 -5.95 -2.70
CA ILE A 48 -12.26 -5.79 -3.65
C ILE A 48 -11.81 -4.91 -4.82
N CYS A 49 -11.26 -3.73 -4.52
CA CYS A 49 -10.78 -2.78 -5.52
C CYS A 49 -9.74 -3.41 -6.45
N LEU A 50 -8.73 -4.10 -5.91
CA LEU A 50 -7.68 -4.73 -6.72
C LEU A 50 -8.22 -5.81 -7.63
N GLN A 51 -9.06 -6.71 -7.12
CA GLN A 51 -9.63 -7.80 -7.91
C GLN A 51 -10.48 -7.26 -9.07
N GLU A 52 -11.25 -6.20 -8.85
CA GLU A 52 -12.02 -5.55 -9.91
C GLU A 52 -11.14 -4.80 -10.91
N CYS A 53 -10.10 -4.10 -10.45
CA CYS A 53 -9.13 -3.45 -11.33
C CYS A 53 -8.38 -4.46 -12.21
N ILE A 54 -7.95 -5.60 -11.65
CA ILE A 54 -7.27 -6.66 -12.41
C ILE A 54 -8.19 -7.23 -13.50
N LYS A 55 -9.45 -7.52 -13.17
CA LYS A 55 -10.45 -7.95 -14.17
C LYS A 55 -10.68 -6.88 -15.24
N LEU A 56 -10.78 -5.61 -14.85
CA LEU A 56 -10.97 -4.50 -15.78
C LEU A 56 -9.80 -4.40 -16.75
N MET A 57 -8.56 -4.48 -16.25
CA MET A 57 -7.34 -4.51 -17.06
C MET A 57 -7.34 -5.70 -18.03
N TYR A 58 -7.70 -6.89 -17.54
CA TYR A 58 -7.82 -8.09 -18.36
C TYR A 58 -8.82 -7.92 -19.52
N TYR A 59 -10.03 -7.42 -19.25
CA TYR A 59 -11.04 -7.18 -20.29
C TYR A 59 -10.71 -6.03 -21.23
N ALA A 60 -9.89 -5.08 -20.78
CA ALA A 60 -9.35 -4.01 -21.62
C ALA A 60 -8.09 -4.44 -22.39
N GLU A 61 -7.69 -5.72 -22.30
CA GLU A 61 -6.52 -6.30 -22.96
C GLU A 61 -5.24 -5.50 -22.71
N THR A 62 -5.09 -4.95 -21.51
CA THR A 62 -3.92 -4.14 -21.17
C THR A 62 -2.70 -5.03 -20.94
N THR A 63 -1.54 -4.53 -21.36
CA THR A 63 -0.25 -5.20 -21.23
C THR A 63 0.75 -4.26 -20.58
N ASP A 64 1.77 -4.81 -19.92
CA ASP A 64 2.84 -4.03 -19.28
C ASP A 64 2.31 -2.99 -18.28
N VAL A 65 1.43 -3.44 -17.37
CA VAL A 65 0.84 -2.60 -16.33
C VAL A 65 1.68 -2.64 -15.06
N THR A 66 1.82 -1.48 -14.43
CA THR A 66 2.46 -1.32 -13.12
C THR A 66 1.45 -0.78 -12.11
N PHE A 67 1.40 -1.38 -10.92
CA PHE A 67 0.52 -0.93 -9.84
C PHE A 67 1.33 -0.20 -8.77
N MET A 68 0.93 1.03 -8.45
CA MET A 68 1.56 1.82 -7.39
C MET A 68 0.52 2.16 -6.34
N ARG A 69 0.76 1.75 -5.09
CA ARG A 69 -0.03 2.20 -3.95
C ARG A 69 0.61 3.43 -3.35
N LEU A 70 -0.16 4.52 -3.29
CA LEU A 70 0.22 5.76 -2.60
C LEU A 70 -0.60 5.85 -1.32
N GLY A 71 0.06 5.86 -0.17
CA GLY A 71 -0.61 5.79 1.13
C GLY A 71 -0.06 6.75 2.18
N THR A 72 -0.70 6.74 3.34
CA THR A 72 -0.15 7.30 4.57
C THR A 72 0.24 6.17 5.51
N SER A 73 1.16 6.43 6.43
CA SER A 73 1.63 5.41 7.36
C SER A 73 2.19 6.04 8.64
N GLY A 74 2.29 5.24 9.71
CA GLY A 74 3.04 5.60 10.91
C GLY A 74 4.52 5.33 10.69
N GLY A 75 5.37 6.35 10.77
CA GLY A 75 6.81 6.21 10.62
C GLY A 75 7.48 5.57 11.84
N LEU A 76 8.49 4.74 11.60
CA LEU A 76 9.28 4.06 12.62
C LEU A 76 10.77 4.33 12.42
N GLY A 77 11.34 5.17 13.29
CA GLY A 77 12.74 5.59 13.20
C GLY A 77 13.04 6.44 11.96
N VAL A 78 12.04 7.19 11.49
CA VAL A 78 12.13 8.18 10.39
C VAL A 78 11.44 9.47 10.81
N GLU A 79 11.88 10.61 10.28
CA GLU A 79 11.29 11.91 10.59
C GLU A 79 9.87 12.04 10.01
N PRO A 80 8.94 12.75 10.69
CA PRO A 80 7.62 13.03 10.13
C PRO A 80 7.69 13.70 8.74
N GLY A 81 6.89 13.20 7.81
CA GLY A 81 6.90 13.66 6.41
C GLY A 81 7.89 12.91 5.50
N THR A 82 8.68 11.98 6.03
CA THR A 82 9.50 11.08 5.21
C THR A 82 8.62 10.13 4.41
N VAL A 83 8.89 10.01 3.11
CA VAL A 83 8.26 9.00 2.23
C VAL A 83 9.05 7.71 2.34
N VAL A 84 8.38 6.60 2.62
CA VAL A 84 9.01 5.27 2.71
C VAL A 84 8.66 4.47 1.47
N ILE A 85 9.65 4.18 0.65
CA ILE A 85 9.51 3.26 -0.48
C ILE A 85 9.69 1.84 0.05
N SER A 86 8.63 1.05 -0.11
CA SER A 86 8.56 -0.29 0.45
C SER A 86 9.46 -1.25 -0.33
N THR A 87 10.39 -1.88 0.39
CA THR A 87 11.29 -2.94 -0.13
C THR A 87 10.75 -4.34 0.10
N GLY A 88 9.72 -4.46 0.93
CA GLY A 88 8.98 -5.68 1.23
C GLY A 88 7.77 -5.35 2.10
N ALA A 89 6.81 -6.26 2.14
CA ALA A 89 5.61 -6.13 2.96
C ALA A 89 5.54 -7.31 3.93
N ILE A 90 5.33 -7.04 5.20
CA ILE A 90 5.08 -8.07 6.23
C ILE A 90 3.70 -7.86 6.86
N ASN A 91 3.11 -8.93 7.35
CA ASN A 91 1.86 -8.89 8.12
C ASN A 91 2.11 -8.62 9.61
N GLU A 92 1.02 -8.51 10.36
CA GLU A 92 0.99 -8.34 11.82
C GLU A 92 1.65 -9.49 12.60
N PHE A 93 1.90 -10.64 11.95
CA PHE A 93 2.66 -11.77 12.50
C PHE A 93 4.14 -11.74 12.12
N LEU A 94 4.63 -10.62 11.58
CA LEU A 94 6.02 -10.36 11.21
C LEU A 94 6.53 -11.28 10.07
N LYS A 95 5.64 -11.71 9.19
CA LYS A 95 5.96 -12.59 8.05
C LYS A 95 5.62 -11.92 6.72
N PRO A 96 6.39 -12.18 5.65
CA PRO A 96 6.11 -11.67 4.31
C PRO A 96 4.99 -12.45 3.62
N GLU A 97 3.85 -12.58 4.30
CA GLU A 97 2.72 -13.41 3.89
C GLU A 97 1.41 -12.61 4.04
N TYR A 98 0.51 -12.75 3.07
CA TYR A 98 -0.90 -12.42 3.22
C TYR A 98 -1.70 -13.67 3.58
N ILE A 99 -2.50 -13.60 4.65
CA ILE A 99 -3.32 -14.72 5.13
C ILE A 99 -4.79 -14.40 4.83
N GLN A 100 -5.45 -15.30 4.11
CA GLN A 100 -6.87 -15.18 3.76
C GLN A 100 -7.63 -16.43 4.19
N ALA A 101 -8.87 -16.25 4.68
CA ALA A 101 -9.80 -17.36 4.84
C ALA A 101 -10.43 -17.73 3.49
N VAL A 102 -10.20 -18.96 3.03
CA VAL A 102 -10.80 -19.49 1.79
C VAL A 102 -11.47 -20.82 2.13
N LEU A 103 -12.79 -20.87 1.94
CA LEU A 103 -13.60 -22.06 2.26
C LEU A 103 -13.38 -22.56 3.71
N GLY A 104 -13.29 -21.63 4.66
CA GLY A 104 -13.06 -21.93 6.08
C GLY A 104 -11.63 -22.32 6.45
N LYS A 105 -10.66 -22.24 5.52
CA LYS A 105 -9.25 -22.57 5.78
C LYS A 105 -8.37 -21.34 5.67
N LYS A 106 -7.34 -21.27 6.52
CA LYS A 106 -6.27 -20.26 6.39
C LYS A 106 -5.40 -20.61 5.19
N VAL A 107 -5.44 -19.79 4.17
CA VAL A 107 -4.58 -19.87 2.99
C VAL A 107 -3.57 -18.74 3.05
N LYS A 108 -2.32 -19.06 2.70
CA LYS A 108 -1.20 -18.13 2.73
C LYS A 108 -0.76 -17.81 1.31
N HIS A 109 -0.40 -16.56 1.08
CA HIS A 109 0.15 -16.07 -0.18
C HIS A 109 1.39 -15.22 0.12
N ASP A 110 2.45 -15.40 -0.66
CA ASP A 110 3.67 -14.60 -0.47
C ASP A 110 3.40 -13.13 -0.83
N ALA A 111 3.81 -12.22 0.05
CA ALA A 111 3.66 -10.78 -0.13
C ALA A 111 4.95 -10.18 -0.72
N ILE A 112 5.07 -10.24 -2.05
CA ILE A 112 6.29 -9.87 -2.77
C ILE A 112 6.05 -8.59 -3.57
N LEU A 113 6.94 -7.61 -3.41
CA LEU A 113 6.99 -6.38 -4.22
C LEU A 113 8.10 -6.48 -5.27
N ASP A 114 7.96 -5.70 -6.34
CA ASP A 114 8.98 -5.63 -7.38
C ASP A 114 10.16 -4.78 -6.89
N LYS A 115 11.27 -5.45 -6.57
CA LYS A 115 12.48 -4.80 -6.07
C LYS A 115 13.07 -3.81 -7.09
N ALA A 116 13.07 -4.15 -8.38
CA ALA A 116 13.63 -3.27 -9.40
C ALA A 116 12.80 -1.98 -9.50
N LEU A 117 11.47 -2.10 -9.46
CA LEU A 117 10.57 -0.96 -9.44
C LEU A 117 10.74 -0.09 -8.18
N SER A 118 10.90 -0.69 -7.01
CA SER A 118 11.21 0.06 -5.77
C SER A 118 12.55 0.80 -5.86
N ASP A 119 13.58 0.18 -6.46
CA ASP A 119 14.88 0.82 -6.65
C ASP A 119 14.80 1.96 -7.70
N GLU A 120 14.08 1.76 -8.82
CA GLU A 120 13.80 2.80 -9.83
C GLU A 120 13.08 4.01 -9.21
N LEU A 121 12.04 3.76 -8.41
CA LEU A 121 11.30 4.81 -7.74
C LEU A 121 12.16 5.54 -6.69
N TYR A 122 13.05 4.82 -6.00
CA TYR A 122 13.96 5.43 -5.05
C TYR A 122 14.89 6.42 -5.76
N GLU A 123 15.34 6.14 -6.98
CA GLU A 123 16.13 7.09 -7.79
C GLU A 123 15.38 8.38 -8.12
N CYS A 124 14.03 8.37 -8.14
CA CYS A 124 13.23 9.57 -8.31
C CYS A 124 13.31 10.55 -7.13
N ARG A 125 13.86 10.14 -5.96
CA ARG A 125 14.06 11.03 -4.80
C ARG A 125 14.83 12.30 -5.13
N ARG A 126 15.71 12.24 -6.13
CA ARG A 126 16.51 13.40 -6.61
C ARG A 126 15.67 14.53 -7.21
N PHE A 127 14.39 14.27 -7.53
CA PHE A 127 13.48 15.24 -8.12
C PHE A 127 12.53 15.86 -7.09
N VAL A 128 12.63 15.48 -5.81
CA VAL A 128 11.78 16.00 -4.74
C VAL A 128 12.63 16.49 -3.58
N ASN A 129 12.12 17.48 -2.84
CA ASN A 129 12.78 18.02 -1.65
C ASN A 129 12.35 17.29 -0.36
N THR A 130 11.45 16.32 -0.47
CA THR A 130 10.94 15.54 0.66
C THR A 130 11.93 14.42 1.00
N PRO A 131 12.22 14.15 2.28
CA PRO A 131 13.03 12.99 2.67
C PRO A 131 12.41 11.69 2.14
N VAL A 132 13.24 10.81 1.57
CA VAL A 132 12.82 9.52 1.05
C VAL A 132 13.74 8.43 1.60
N GLU A 133 13.14 7.42 2.22
CA GLU A 133 13.84 6.26 2.79
C GLU A 133 13.34 4.96 2.16
N LYS A 134 14.17 3.92 2.25
CA LYS A 134 13.76 2.54 1.92
C LYS A 134 13.59 1.73 3.20
N GLY A 135 12.56 0.91 3.25
CA GLY A 135 12.33 0.03 4.40
C GLY A 135 11.30 -1.04 4.12
N ILE A 136 11.17 -1.98 5.05
CA ILE A 136 10.03 -2.90 5.05
C ILE A 136 8.81 -2.15 5.60
N THR A 137 7.64 -2.46 5.07
CA THR A 137 6.37 -1.93 5.56
C THR A 137 5.60 -3.05 6.23
N MET A 138 5.07 -2.79 7.42
CA MET A 138 4.14 -3.70 8.08
C MET A 138 2.69 -3.30 7.77
N GLY A 139 1.90 -4.25 7.27
CA GLY A 139 0.46 -4.13 7.10
C GLY A 139 -0.28 -4.78 8.26
N THR A 140 -1.34 -4.13 8.74
CA THR A 140 -2.14 -4.56 9.91
C THR A 140 -3.64 -4.46 9.62
N ASP A 141 -4.43 -5.37 10.20
CA ASP A 141 -5.90 -5.32 10.08
C ASP A 141 -6.57 -4.34 11.05
N CYS A 142 -5.84 -3.84 12.07
CA CYS A 142 -6.37 -2.96 13.11
C CYS A 142 -5.45 -1.75 13.33
N PHE A 143 -6.03 -0.55 13.26
CA PHE A 143 -5.29 0.71 13.39
C PHE A 143 -4.79 1.00 14.81
N PHE A 144 -5.53 0.59 15.84
CA PHE A 144 -5.16 0.87 17.23
C PHE A 144 -4.28 -0.25 17.79
N GLU A 145 -4.90 -1.33 18.25
CA GLU A 145 -4.17 -2.45 18.90
C GLU A 145 -3.19 -3.14 17.95
N GLY A 146 -3.55 -3.28 16.67
CA GLY A 146 -2.67 -3.88 15.66
C GLY A 146 -1.41 -3.06 15.37
N GLN A 147 -1.41 -1.76 15.69
CA GLN A 147 -0.25 -0.86 15.55
C GLN A 147 0.34 -0.43 16.89
N ALA A 148 0.00 -1.14 17.98
CA ALA A 148 0.49 -0.89 19.33
C ALA A 148 0.23 0.55 19.84
N ARG A 149 -0.89 1.16 19.43
CA ARG A 149 -1.26 2.50 19.91
C ARG A 149 -1.88 2.45 21.31
N LEU A 150 -1.64 3.47 22.12
CA LEU A 150 -2.18 3.57 23.49
C LEU A 150 -3.41 4.48 23.59
N ASP A 151 -3.88 5.02 22.46
CA ASP A 151 -4.96 6.02 22.38
C ASP A 151 -6.28 5.46 21.82
N GLY A 152 -6.40 4.13 21.80
CA GLY A 152 -7.64 3.43 21.45
C GLY A 152 -8.59 3.27 22.65
N PRO A 153 -9.87 2.95 22.39
CA PRO A 153 -10.83 2.64 23.47
C PRO A 153 -10.55 1.30 24.18
N PHE A 154 -9.76 0.43 23.55
CA PHE A 154 -9.29 -0.85 24.09
C PHE A 154 -7.76 -0.88 24.00
N CYS A 155 -7.10 -1.35 25.06
CA CYS A 155 -5.65 -1.42 25.14
C CYS A 155 -5.24 -2.39 26.26
N ASP A 156 -5.08 -3.67 25.91
CA ASP A 156 -4.71 -4.74 26.85
C ASP A 156 -3.18 -4.95 26.95
N TYR A 157 -2.39 -3.92 26.68
CA TYR A 157 -0.92 -3.92 26.77
C TYR A 157 -0.38 -2.60 27.33
N SER A 158 0.84 -2.63 27.88
CA SER A 158 1.51 -1.47 28.47
C SER A 158 2.27 -0.62 27.44
N SER A 159 2.69 0.58 27.84
CA SER A 159 3.62 1.41 27.06
C SER A 159 4.95 0.72 26.76
N GLU A 160 5.41 -0.11 27.69
CA GLU A 160 6.64 -0.89 27.60
C GLU A 160 6.51 -1.99 26.55
N ASP A 161 5.37 -2.70 26.53
CA ASP A 161 5.06 -3.72 25.53
C ASP A 161 5.00 -3.11 24.12
N ALA A 162 4.29 -1.98 23.98
CA ALA A 162 4.20 -1.25 22.72
C ALA A 162 5.58 -0.82 22.22
N THR A 163 6.39 -0.23 23.11
CA THR A 163 7.76 0.20 22.77
C THR A 163 8.65 -0.98 22.38
N ALA A 164 8.55 -2.11 23.08
CA ALA A 164 9.31 -3.33 22.77
C ALA A 164 8.93 -3.90 21.40
N PHE A 165 7.64 -3.92 21.06
CA PHE A 165 7.17 -4.33 19.76
C PHE A 165 7.68 -3.42 18.64
N LEU A 166 7.57 -2.10 18.79
CA LEU A 166 8.06 -1.14 17.80
C LEU A 166 9.59 -1.23 17.61
N ARG A 167 10.37 -1.45 18.69
CA ARG A 167 11.81 -1.71 18.57
C ARG A 167 12.11 -2.96 17.76
N LYS A 168 11.39 -4.05 18.03
CA LYS A 168 11.51 -5.30 17.27
C LYS A 168 11.21 -5.10 15.78
N LEU A 169 10.18 -4.32 15.44
CA LEU A 169 9.89 -3.96 14.05
C LEU A 169 11.06 -3.21 13.41
N TYR A 170 11.60 -2.22 14.11
CA TYR A 170 12.72 -1.41 13.62
C TYR A 170 13.96 -2.27 13.33
N GLU A 171 14.27 -3.21 14.23
CA GLU A 171 15.36 -4.18 14.10
C GLU A 171 15.16 -5.14 12.91
N LEU A 172 13.92 -5.48 12.58
CA LEU A 172 13.57 -6.25 11.38
C LEU A 172 13.67 -5.45 10.08
N GLY A 173 14.03 -4.16 10.15
CA GLY A 173 14.14 -3.28 8.98
C GLY A 173 12.81 -2.61 8.59
N VAL A 174 11.79 -2.69 9.44
CA VAL A 174 10.53 -1.97 9.22
C VAL A 174 10.78 -0.47 9.42
N ARG A 175 10.22 0.36 8.53
CA ARG A 175 10.29 1.83 8.63
C ARG A 175 8.95 2.51 8.67
N ASN A 176 7.87 1.79 8.37
CA ASN A 176 6.52 2.29 8.53
C ASN A 176 5.49 1.18 8.72
N VAL A 177 4.32 1.58 9.24
CA VAL A 177 3.17 0.72 9.51
C VAL A 177 1.91 1.31 8.87
N GLU A 178 1.16 0.48 8.15
CA GLU A 178 -0.12 0.81 7.51
C GLU A 178 -1.05 -0.42 7.49
N MET A 179 -2.07 -0.47 6.61
CA MET A 179 -3.16 -1.45 6.73
C MET A 179 -3.46 -2.25 5.45
N GLU A 180 -2.58 -2.24 4.44
CA GLU A 180 -2.93 -2.73 3.11
C GLU A 180 -1.79 -3.39 2.33
N CYS A 181 -0.52 -3.10 2.67
CA CYS A 181 0.64 -3.43 1.85
C CYS A 181 0.83 -4.93 1.60
N ASN A 182 0.57 -5.78 2.60
CA ASN A 182 0.72 -7.23 2.50
C ASN A 182 -0.33 -7.83 1.55
N CYS A 183 -1.59 -7.40 1.63
CA CYS A 183 -2.64 -7.78 0.69
C CYS A 183 -2.34 -7.27 -0.73
N PHE A 184 -1.93 -6.00 -0.84
CA PHE A 184 -1.54 -5.38 -2.11
C PHE A 184 -0.46 -6.20 -2.81
N ALA A 185 0.66 -6.42 -2.13
CA ALA A 185 1.81 -7.15 -2.65
C ALA A 185 1.45 -8.59 -3.05
N ALA A 186 0.69 -9.31 -2.22
CA ALA A 186 0.34 -10.69 -2.51
C ALA A 186 -0.62 -10.82 -3.72
N ILE A 187 -1.60 -9.92 -3.85
CA ILE A 187 -2.56 -9.97 -4.96
C ILE A 187 -1.87 -9.57 -6.29
N THR A 188 -1.07 -8.51 -6.30
CA THR A 188 -0.36 -8.07 -7.52
C THR A 188 0.68 -9.11 -7.95
N TYR A 189 1.43 -9.67 -7.00
CA TYR A 189 2.38 -10.75 -7.29
C TYR A 189 1.70 -11.97 -7.91
N ARG A 190 0.58 -12.43 -7.33
CA ARG A 190 -0.20 -13.55 -7.88
C ARG A 190 -0.78 -13.27 -9.27
N ALA A 191 -1.07 -12.01 -9.57
CA ALA A 191 -1.54 -11.57 -10.88
C ALA A 191 -0.42 -11.40 -11.91
N GLY A 192 0.86 -11.54 -11.51
CA GLY A 192 2.01 -11.27 -12.37
C GLY A 192 2.19 -9.78 -12.70
N ILE A 193 1.70 -8.89 -11.84
CA ILE A 193 1.75 -7.44 -12.03
C ILE A 193 2.90 -6.86 -11.22
N ARG A 194 3.78 -6.09 -11.88
CA ARG A 194 4.84 -5.34 -11.20
C ARG A 194 4.21 -4.30 -10.27
N SER A 195 4.66 -4.23 -9.02
CA SER A 195 4.03 -3.33 -8.05
C SER A 195 4.96 -2.80 -6.96
N THR A 196 4.65 -1.60 -6.47
CA THR A 196 5.37 -0.91 -5.39
C THR A 196 4.39 -0.17 -4.46
N VAL A 197 4.85 0.16 -3.25
CA VAL A 197 4.10 0.89 -2.21
C VAL A 197 4.96 2.06 -1.73
N LEU A 198 4.38 3.26 -1.68
CA LEU A 198 5.02 4.51 -1.26
C LEU A 198 4.06 5.40 -0.44
#